data_AF-A0A2D0H8R3-F1
#
_entry.id   AF-A0A2D0H8R3-F1
#
_cell.length_a   1.000
_cell.length_b   1.000
_cell.length_c   1.000
_cell.angle_alpha   90.00
_cell.angle_beta   90.00
_cell.angle_gamma   90.00
#
_symmetry.space_group_name_H-M   'P 1'
#
loop_
_entity.id
_entity.type
_entity.pdbx_description
1 polymer ?
#
loop_
_entity_poly.entity_id
_entity_poly.type
_entity_poly.pdbx_seq_one_letter_code
_entity_poly.pdbx_strand_id
1 'polypeptide(L)' 'MPKLDIIHNAVKNALIKDGWAITDDPYVIQYRRTTLYADLGAERPIGAERDGQKVVVEVKSFVGASKIQDLKEALGQYDI' A
#
# COMPACT_ATOMS: atom_id res chain seq x y z
N MET A 1 -2.81 5.09 -13.49
CA MET A 1 -2.80 4.32 -12.23
C MET A 1 -2.65 2.86 -12.57
N PRO A 2 -1.82 2.11 -11.82
CA PRO A 2 -1.67 0.67 -12.00
C PRO A 2 -3.01 -0.05 -11.75
N LYS A 3 -3.16 -1.24 -12.34
CA LYS A 3 -4.31 -2.11 -12.10
C LYS A 3 -4.24 -2.62 -10.66
N LEU A 4 -5.34 -2.48 -9.92
CA LEU A 4 -5.45 -2.98 -8.55
C LEU A 4 -5.27 -4.49 -8.51
N ASP A 5 -4.59 -4.97 -7.47
CA ASP A 5 -4.52 -6.39 -7.16
C ASP A 5 -5.92 -6.94 -6.80
N ILE A 6 -6.16 -8.22 -7.11
CA ILE A 6 -7.45 -8.88 -6.88
C ILE A 6 -7.89 -8.88 -5.41
N ILE A 7 -6.95 -8.78 -4.45
CA ILE A 7 -7.25 -8.73 -3.02
C ILE A 7 -7.25 -7.31 -2.44
N HIS A 8 -7.16 -6.25 -3.26
CA HIS A 8 -7.13 -4.84 -2.83
C HIS A 8 -8.21 -4.51 -1.80
N ASN A 9 -9.47 -4.76 -2.16
CA ASN A 9 -10.61 -4.46 -1.29
C ASN A 9 -10.61 -5.31 -0.01
N ALA A 10 -10.08 -6.54 -0.07
CA ALA A 10 -9.98 -7.38 1.12
C ALA A 10 -8.95 -6.81 2.11
N VAL A 11 -7.81 -6.35 1.63
CA VAL A 11 -6.77 -5.69 2.45
C VAL A 11 -7.27 -4.36 3.02
N LYS A 12 -7.88 -3.52 2.18
CA LYS A 12 -8.50 -2.26 2.62
C LYS A 12 -9.51 -2.48 3.75
N ASN A 13 -10.40 -3.46 3.60
CA ASN A 13 -11.38 -3.80 4.61
C ASN A 13 -10.74 -4.34 5.90
N ALA A 14 -9.63 -5.08 5.80
CA ALA A 14 -8.89 -5.56 6.97
C ALA A 14 -8.27 -4.41 7.75
N LEU A 15 -7.65 -3.44 7.07
CA LEU A 15 -7.08 -2.22 7.69
C LEU A 15 -8.15 -1.41 8.42
N ILE A 16 -9.31 -1.18 7.78
CA ILE A 16 -10.45 -0.48 8.41
C ILE A 16 -10.92 -1.21 9.67
N LYS A 17 -11.01 -2.54 9.64
CA LYS A 17 -11.43 -3.35 10.80
C LYS A 17 -10.39 -3.35 11.93
N ASP A 18 -9.11 -3.15 11.61
CA ASP A 18 -8.01 -3.00 12.58
C ASP A 18 -7.85 -1.54 13.09
N GLY A 19 -8.80 -0.66 12.74
CA GLY A 19 -8.87 0.72 13.24
C GLY A 19 -8.01 1.71 12.47
N TRP A 20 -7.52 1.36 11.28
CA TRP A 20 -6.84 2.31 10.39
C TRP A 20 -7.86 3.12 9.59
N ALA A 21 -7.63 4.43 9.49
CA ALA A 21 -8.28 5.30 8.54
C ALA A 21 -7.50 5.27 7.23
N ILE A 22 -8.15 4.91 6.12
CA ILE A 22 -7.55 5.00 4.78
C ILE A 22 -7.48 6.48 4.39
N THR A 23 -6.28 6.99 4.14
CA THR A 23 -6.04 8.39 3.74
C THR A 23 -6.01 8.54 2.23
N ASP A 24 -5.49 7.53 1.52
CA ASP A 24 -5.29 7.56 0.08
C ASP A 24 -5.50 6.16 -0.53
N ASP A 25 -6.08 6.12 -1.72
CA ASP A 25 -6.35 4.90 -2.51
C ASP A 25 -6.47 5.30 -3.99
N PRO A 26 -5.34 5.40 -4.74
CA PRO A 26 -3.96 5.06 -4.35
C PRO A 26 -3.20 6.21 -3.68
N TYR A 27 -2.13 5.87 -2.97
CA TYR A 27 -1.16 6.83 -2.41
C TYR A 27 -0.16 7.28 -3.47
N VAL A 28 -0.04 8.59 -3.70
CA VAL A 28 0.83 9.17 -4.73
C VAL A 28 2.16 9.61 -4.11
N ILE A 29 3.26 9.05 -4.59
CA ILE A 29 4.61 9.39 -4.16
C ILE A 29 5.29 10.22 -5.26
N GLN A 30 5.55 11.49 -4.99
CA GLN A 30 6.34 12.34 -5.89
C GLN A 30 7.81 12.35 -5.45
N TYR A 31 8.69 11.80 -6.28
CA TYR A 31 10.13 11.83 -6.06
C TYR A 31 10.86 12.45 -7.25
N ARG A 32 11.36 13.67 -7.07
CA ARG A 32 12.02 14.48 -8.11
C ARG A 32 11.13 14.64 -9.36
N ARG A 33 11.46 13.96 -10.45
CA ARG A 33 10.71 13.96 -11.72
C ARG A 33 9.93 12.67 -11.95
N THR A 34 9.90 11.78 -10.96
CA THR A 34 9.25 10.48 -11.02
C THR A 34 8.04 10.47 -10.11
N THR A 35 6.91 9.99 -10.64
CA THR A 35 5.70 9.75 -9.86
C THR A 35 5.55 8.24 -9.68
N LEU A 36 5.55 7.80 -8.43
CA LEU A 36 5.26 6.42 -8.04
C LEU A 36 3.88 6.36 -7.36
N TYR A 37 3.31 5.17 -7.32
CA TYR A 37 2.02 4.90 -6.71
C TYR A 37 2.18 3.70 -5.79
N ALA A 38 1.61 3.78 -4.59
CA ALA A 38 1.36 2.63 -3.74
C ALA A 38 -0.15 2.43 -3.62
N ASP A 39 -0.59 1.19 -3.38
CA ASP A 39 -2.01 0.86 -3.39
C ASP A 39 -2.84 1.61 -2.33
N LEU A 40 -2.32 1.78 -1.11
CA LEU A 40 -3.05 2.47 -0.03
C LEU A 40 -2.11 3.33 0.84
N GLY A 41 -2.64 4.46 1.31
CA GLY A 41 -2.14 5.21 2.45
C GLY A 41 -3.12 5.04 3.62
N ALA A 42 -2.62 4.82 4.83
CA ALA A 42 -3.47 4.69 6.00
C ALA A 42 -2.82 5.27 7.27
N GLU A 43 -3.65 5.75 8.19
CA GLU A 43 -3.23 6.28 9.49
C GLU A 43 -4.04 5.70 10.65
N ARG A 44 -3.43 5.61 11.84
CA ARG A 44 -4.09 5.15 13.07
C ARG A 44 -3.61 5.97 14.27
N PRO A 45 -4.52 6.60 15.06
CA PRO A 45 -4.14 7.38 16.23
C PRO A 45 -3.50 6.50 17.33
N ILE A 46 -2.50 7.03 18.03
CA ILE A 46 -1.99 6.46 19.30
C ILE A 46 -2.50 7.37 20.44
N GLY A 47 -2.95 6.79 21.56
CA GLY A 47 -3.54 7.54 22.67
C GLY A 47 -2.65 8.70 23.16
N ALA A 48 -3.27 9.87 23.28
CA ALA A 48 -2.72 11.22 23.45
C ALA A 48 -2.26 11.89 22.13
N GLU A 49 -2.92 13.01 21.80
CA GLU A 49 -2.83 13.73 20.52
C GLU A 49 -1.39 14.19 20.19
N ARG A 50 -0.72 13.43 19.33
CA ARG A 50 0.26 13.91 18.34
C ARG A 50 0.42 12.84 17.25
N ASP A 51 0.23 13.25 15.99
CA ASP A 51 0.28 12.46 14.73
C ASP A 51 0.44 10.94 14.91
N GLY A 52 -0.68 10.21 14.75
CA GLY A 52 -0.73 8.74 14.84
C GLY A 52 0.24 8.00 13.90
N GLN A 53 0.21 6.67 13.96
CA GLN A 53 0.99 5.82 13.04
C GLN A 53 0.49 6.02 11.61
N LYS A 54 1.40 6.21 10.65
CA LYS A 54 1.10 6.26 9.21
C LYS A 54 1.81 5.12 8.50
N VAL A 55 1.11 4.47 7.58
CA VAL A 55 1.64 3.37 6.76
C VAL A 55 1.29 3.60 5.29
N VAL A 56 2.21 3.20 4.42
CA VAL A 56 1.97 3.04 2.98
C VAL A 56 1.95 1.53 2.72
N VAL A 57 0.94 1.05 2.00
CA VAL A 57 0.70 -0.38 1.80
C VAL A 57 0.65 -0.69 0.31
N GLU A 58 1.43 -1.67 -0.12
CA GLU A 58 1.32 -2.32 -1.42
C GLU A 58 0.61 -3.66 -1.26
N VAL A 59 -0.31 -3.96 -2.16
CA VAL A 59 -1.12 -5.18 -2.16
C VAL A 59 -0.63 -6.11 -3.26
N LYS A 60 -0.21 -7.32 -2.88
CA LYS A 60 0.18 -8.38 -3.81
C LYS A 60 -0.44 -9.72 -3.42
N SER A 61 -1.14 -10.34 -4.37
CA SER A 61 -1.80 -11.64 -4.21
C SER A 61 -0.91 -12.85 -4.50
N PHE A 62 0.26 -12.66 -5.11
CA PHE A 62 1.21 -13.73 -5.47
C PHE A 62 0.57 -14.89 -6.26
N VAL A 63 -0.30 -14.56 -7.22
CA VAL A 63 -1.03 -15.53 -8.06
C VAL A 63 -0.28 -15.91 -9.34
N GLY A 64 0.91 -15.35 -9.58
CA GLY A 64 1.72 -15.67 -10.73
C GLY A 64 2.23 -17.12 -10.69
N ALA A 65 2.74 -17.58 -11.83
CA ALA A 65 3.31 -18.93 -11.94
C ALA A 65 4.56 -19.13 -11.04
N SER A 66 5.20 -18.05 -10.61
CA SER A 66 6.38 -18.07 -9.73
C SER A 66 6.31 -16.99 -8.67
N LYS A 67 6.18 -17.40 -7.41
CA LYS A 67 6.17 -16.49 -6.25
C LYS A 67 7.46 -15.69 -6.11
N ILE A 68 8.59 -16.25 -6.56
CA ILE A 68 9.89 -15.55 -6.54
C ILE A 68 9.90 -14.44 -7.58
N GLN A 69 9.29 -14.65 -8.74
CA GLN A 69 9.18 -13.61 -9.75
C GLN A 69 8.23 -12.50 -9.28
N ASP A 70 7.06 -12.86 -8.74
CA ASP A 70 6.10 -11.93 -8.15
C ASP A 70 6.76 -11.08 -7.05
N LEU A 71 7.61 -11.68 -6.21
CA LEU A 71 8.38 -10.96 -5.18
C LEU A 71 9.40 -9.99 -5.78
N LYS A 72 10.15 -10.40 -6.81
CA LYS A 72 11.11 -9.53 -7.49
C LYS A 72 10.42 -8.34 -8.13
N GLU A 73 9.25 -8.55 -8.74
CA GLU A 73 8.46 -7.48 -9.33
C GLU A 73 7.94 -6.51 -8.26
N ALA A 74 7.44 -7.03 -7.14
CA ALA A 74 7.01 -6.21 -6.01
C ALA A 74 8.15 -5.39 -5.41
N LEU A 75 9.34 -5.98 -5.23
CA LEU A 75 10.52 -5.27 -4.72
C LEU A 75 11.05 -4.24 -5.73
N GLY A 76 11.09 -4.59 -7.03
CA GLY A 76 11.54 -3.69 -8.09
C GLY A 76 10.69 -2.43 -8.28
N GLN A 77 9.46 -2.40 -7.74
CA GLN A 77 8.66 -1.16 -7.68
C GLN A 77 9.23 -0.13 -6.69
N TYR A 78 10.06 -0.57 -5.73
CA TYR A 78 10.60 0.26 -4.65
C TYR A 78 12.13 0.34 -4.62
N ASP A 79 12.85 -0.61 -5.25
CA ASP A 79 14.27 -0.44 -5.58
C ASP A 79 14.40 0.60 -6.71
N ILE A 80 14.44 1.88 -6.31
CA ILE A 80 14.71 3.05 -7.18
C ILE A 80 16.18 3.06 -7.62
#